data_AF-A0A850H5T7-F1
#
_entry.id   AF-A0A850H5T7-F1
#
_cell.length_a   1.000
_cell.length_b   1.000
_cell.length_c   1.000
_cell.angle_alpha   90.00
_cell.angle_beta   90.00
_cell.angle_gamma   90.00
#
_symmetry.space_group_name_H-M   'P 1'
#
loop_
_entity.id
_entity.type
_entity.pdbx_description
1 polymer ?
#
loop_
_entity_poly.entity_id
_entity_poly.type
_entity_poly.pdbx_seq_one_letter_code
_entity_poly.pdbx_strand_id
1 'polypeptide(L)'
;MNETPGEPFDFRKSLKAQKRRKLRKEIALGLGAFAIVFAGGMLALTWPVHDASIANDDQQPQTLFQQASFPQFDICGSVRRTCVVDGDTFWLDGVKIRIADIDTPEISEPRCDYEYQLGMRATHRLVELLNGGPFELRTIGSRDEDQYGRKLRVVTRGGRSLGDQLVSEGLARTWTGRREPWC
;
A
#
# COMPACT_ATOMS: atom_id res chain seq x y z
N MET A 1 -11.66 -22.51 8.76
CA MET A 1 -12.54 -21.34 8.52
C MET A 1 -13.27 -21.68 7.23
N ASN A 2 -14.51 -22.15 7.36
CA ASN A 2 -15.30 -22.59 6.21
C ASN A 2 -15.86 -21.34 5.52
N GLU A 3 -15.38 -21.06 4.32
CA GLU A 3 -15.89 -19.98 3.49
C GLU A 3 -17.20 -20.45 2.84
N THR A 4 -18.30 -19.77 3.17
CA THR A 4 -19.62 -19.98 2.56
C THR A 4 -19.58 -19.55 1.09
N PRO A 5 -20.01 -20.39 0.13
CA PRO A 5 -20.00 -20.03 -1.29
C PRO A 5 -21.00 -18.90 -1.54
N GLY A 6 -20.52 -17.74 -1.99
CA GLY A 6 -21.36 -16.63 -2.46
C GLY A 6 -21.28 -15.31 -1.69
N GLU A 7 -20.52 -15.21 -0.59
CA GLU A 7 -20.22 -13.89 0.00
C GLU A 7 -19.13 -13.18 -0.83
N PRO A 8 -19.34 -11.92 -1.27
CA PRO A 8 -18.29 -11.11 -1.86
C PRO A 8 -17.09 -11.05 -0.91
N PHE A 9 -15.87 -11.22 -1.42
CA PHE A 9 -14.68 -11.11 -0.60
C PHE A 9 -14.58 -9.68 -0.04
N ASP A 10 -15.01 -9.50 1.20
CA ASP A 10 -14.97 -8.21 1.86
C ASP A 10 -13.53 -7.92 2.31
N PHE A 11 -12.83 -7.16 1.48
CA PHE A 11 -11.46 -6.74 1.74
C PHE A 11 -11.32 -5.98 3.08
N ARG A 12 -12.36 -5.28 3.54
CA ARG A 12 -12.34 -4.63 4.87
C ARG A 12 -12.39 -5.67 5.98
N LYS A 13 -13.13 -6.78 5.81
CA LYS A 13 -13.07 -7.93 6.74
C LYS A 13 -11.67 -8.53 6.75
N SER A 14 -11.02 -8.71 5.60
CA SER A 14 -9.67 -9.30 5.53
C SER A 14 -8.61 -8.40 6.17
N LEU A 15 -8.65 -7.09 5.93
CA LEU A 15 -7.81 -6.11 6.62
C LEU A 15 -8.03 -6.12 8.13
N LYS A 16 -9.30 -6.14 8.59
CA LYS A 16 -9.63 -6.24 10.03
C LYS A 16 -9.10 -7.54 10.63
N ALA A 17 -9.21 -8.66 9.92
CA ALA A 17 -8.70 -9.96 10.37
C ALA A 17 -7.17 -9.98 10.46
N GLN A 18 -6.48 -9.39 9.47
CA GLN A 18 -5.02 -9.26 9.48
C GLN A 18 -4.54 -8.37 10.63
N LYS A 19 -5.20 -7.23 10.88
CA LYS A 19 -4.90 -6.35 12.03
C LYS A 19 -5.09 -7.07 13.36
N ARG A 20 -6.18 -7.86 13.52
CA ARG A 20 -6.44 -8.68 14.71
C ARG A 20 -5.37 -9.77 14.90
N ARG A 21 -4.93 -10.44 13.83
CA ARG A 21 -3.86 -11.45 13.87
C ARG A 21 -2.53 -10.83 14.31
N LYS A 22 -2.17 -9.65 13.77
CA LYS A 22 -0.95 -8.92 14.18
C LYS A 22 -1.02 -8.54 15.67
N LEU A 23 -2.14 -7.94 16.12
CA LEU A 23 -2.32 -7.56 17.52
C LEU A 23 -2.25 -8.76 18.48
N ARG A 24 -2.84 -9.91 18.11
CA ARG A 24 -2.73 -11.14 18.91
C ARG A 24 -1.29 -11.66 19.02
N LYS A 25 -0.49 -11.55 17.95
CA LYS A 25 0.93 -11.92 17.98
C LYS A 25 1.74 -10.99 18.89
N GLU A 26 1.50 -9.67 18.84
CA GLU A 26 2.14 -8.69 19.72
C GLU A 26 1.81 -8.94 21.19
N ILE A 27 0.54 -9.22 21.52
CA ILE A 27 0.12 -9.54 22.90
C ILE A 27 0.70 -10.88 23.36
N ALA A 28 0.78 -11.89 22.48
CA ALA A 28 1.38 -13.18 22.80
C ALA A 28 2.90 -13.09 23.03
N LEU A 29 3.61 -12.15 22.38
CA LEU A 29 5.01 -11.85 22.67
C LEU A 29 5.18 -10.95 23.91
N GLY A 30 4.27 -10.00 24.13
CA GLY A 30 4.35 -9.00 25.21
C GLY A 30 3.98 -9.50 26.61
N LEU A 31 3.28 -10.64 26.74
CA LEU A 31 2.98 -11.25 28.05
C LEU A 31 4.14 -12.05 28.67
N GLY A 32 5.28 -12.17 27.98
CA GLY A 32 6.49 -12.82 28.51
C GLY A 32 7.49 -11.89 29.20
N ALA A 33 7.36 -10.56 29.08
CA ALA A 33 8.45 -9.63 29.41
C ALA A 33 8.14 -8.61 30.54
N PHE A 34 6.98 -8.68 31.20
CA PHE A 34 6.60 -7.75 32.29
C PHE A 34 6.61 -8.40 33.68
N ALA A 35 7.64 -9.19 33.99
CA ALA A 35 7.79 -9.80 35.32
C ALA A 35 9.10 -9.49 36.06
N ILE A 36 10.05 -8.73 35.51
CA ILE A 36 11.31 -8.43 36.24
C ILE A 36 11.80 -7.00 35.99
N VAL A 37 11.18 -6.00 36.63
CA VAL A 37 11.86 -4.74 36.99
C VAL A 37 11.34 -4.29 38.36
N PHE A 38 11.77 -4.99 39.40
CA PHE A 38 11.72 -4.50 40.79
C PHE A 38 12.87 -5.15 41.56
N ALA A 39 14.04 -4.49 41.57
CA ALA A 39 15.02 -4.47 42.67
C ALA A 39 16.38 -3.91 42.18
N GLY A 40 16.87 -2.87 42.86
CA GLY A 40 18.23 -2.32 42.73
C GLY A 40 18.31 -1.08 41.83
N GLY A 41 18.28 0.16 42.31
CA GLY A 41 18.76 0.63 43.61
C GLY A 41 20.28 0.85 43.55
N MET A 42 20.67 2.12 43.34
CA MET A 42 21.95 2.76 43.68
C MET A 42 23.27 2.14 43.20
N LEU A 43 24.02 2.89 42.38
CA LEU A 43 25.41 3.26 42.70
C LEU A 43 25.86 4.40 41.77
N ALA A 44 25.69 5.62 42.26
CA ALA A 44 26.38 6.80 41.75
C ALA A 44 27.84 6.72 42.20
N LEU A 45 28.76 6.42 41.29
CA LEU A 45 30.19 6.67 41.50
C LEU A 45 30.80 7.24 40.21
N THR A 46 31.04 8.56 40.28
CA THR A 46 32.23 9.25 39.78
C THR A 46 32.63 9.01 38.33
N TRP A 47 32.10 9.85 37.43
CA TRP A 47 32.86 10.23 36.24
C TRP A 47 33.28 11.69 36.30
N PRO A 48 34.54 11.98 35.96
CA PRO A 48 35.11 13.32 36.04
C PRO A 48 34.47 14.20 34.97
N VAL A 49 33.83 15.28 35.39
CA VAL A 49 33.53 16.43 34.55
C VAL A 49 34.84 16.94 33.96
N HIS A 50 35.09 16.63 32.69
CA HIS A 50 36.15 17.26 31.92
C HIS A 50 35.60 18.58 31.42
N ASP A 51 36.25 19.65 31.88
CA ASP A 51 36.15 20.98 31.32
C ASP A 51 36.49 20.90 29.82
N ALA A 52 35.56 21.32 28.97
CA ALA A 52 35.82 21.55 27.56
C ALA A 52 35.11 22.85 27.17
N SER A 53 35.89 23.93 27.29
CA SER A 53 35.90 25.14 26.48
C SER A 53 34.78 25.33 25.46
N ILE A 54 34.10 26.46 25.60
CA ILE A 54 33.27 27.14 24.60
C ILE A 54 34.02 27.19 23.27
N ALA A 55 33.55 26.43 22.30
CA ALA A 55 33.72 26.73 20.89
C ALA A 55 32.32 27.01 20.34
N ASN A 56 32.09 28.26 19.94
CA ASN A 56 30.97 28.59 19.06
C ASN A 56 31.15 27.77 17.78
N ASP A 57 30.36 26.72 17.65
CA ASP A 57 30.15 26.03 16.39
C ASP A 57 28.68 26.21 16.03
N ASP A 58 28.41 27.29 15.29
CA ASP A 58 27.20 27.46 14.49
C ASP A 58 27.20 26.40 13.37
N GLN A 59 27.12 25.12 13.75
CA GLN A 59 26.71 24.06 12.85
C GLN A 59 25.36 23.55 13.33
N GLN A 60 24.35 24.37 13.01
CA GLN A 60 22.99 23.90 12.83
C GLN A 60 23.08 22.63 11.96
N PRO A 61 22.72 21.44 12.49
CA PRO A 61 22.70 20.24 11.68
C PRO A 61 21.72 20.53 10.56
N GLN A 62 22.25 20.65 9.34
CA GLN A 62 21.49 20.61 8.11
C GLN A 62 20.86 19.22 8.13
N THR A 63 19.71 19.07 8.77
CA THR A 63 18.86 17.91 8.59
C THR A 63 18.66 17.85 7.09
N LEU A 64 19.37 16.93 6.44
CA LEU A 64 19.10 16.55 5.07
C LEU A 64 17.61 16.29 5.03
N PHE A 65 16.86 17.25 4.49
CA PHE A 65 15.51 17.02 4.01
C PHE A 65 15.70 16.06 2.85
N GLN A 66 15.92 14.78 3.16
CA GLN A 66 15.72 13.68 2.25
C GLN A 66 14.22 13.73 1.97
N GLN A 67 13.84 14.57 1.00
CA GLN A 67 12.52 14.52 0.42
C GLN A 67 12.34 13.06 0.02
N ALA A 68 11.45 12.36 0.72
CA ALA A 68 11.13 10.99 0.39
C ALA A 68 10.54 11.03 -1.02
N SER A 69 11.38 10.82 -2.03
CA SER A 69 10.98 10.80 -3.42
C SER A 69 10.15 9.54 -3.62
N PHE A 70 8.86 9.73 -3.85
CA PHE A 70 7.97 8.64 -4.24
C PHE A 70 8.00 8.51 -5.78
N PRO A 71 7.76 7.29 -6.30
CA PRO A 71 7.74 7.04 -7.74
C PRO A 71 6.74 7.96 -8.46
N GLN A 72 7.14 8.45 -9.63
CA GLN A 72 6.27 9.16 -10.55
C GLN A 72 5.77 8.20 -11.63
N PHE A 73 4.50 8.32 -11.94
CA PHE A 73 3.80 7.49 -12.91
C PHE A 73 3.31 8.32 -14.08
N ASP A 74 3.51 7.80 -15.28
CA ASP A 74 2.83 8.21 -16.49
C ASP A 74 2.08 7.01 -17.08
N ILE A 75 1.30 7.22 -18.14
CA ILE A 75 0.70 6.12 -18.90
C ILE A 75 1.82 5.34 -19.59
N CYS A 76 1.74 4.00 -19.56
CA CYS A 76 2.79 3.15 -20.10
C CYS A 76 2.97 3.33 -21.63
N GLY A 77 4.20 3.65 -22.03
CA GLY A 77 4.67 3.55 -23.41
C GLY A 77 5.37 2.23 -23.70
N SER A 78 6.40 2.27 -24.56
CA SER A 78 7.17 1.09 -24.98
C SER A 78 8.00 0.48 -23.84
N VAL A 79 8.55 1.32 -22.96
CA VAL A 79 9.32 0.87 -21.79
C VAL A 79 8.41 0.86 -20.57
N ARG A 80 8.32 -0.28 -19.89
CA ARG A 80 7.42 -0.49 -18.75
C ARG A 80 8.23 -0.73 -17.49
N ARG A 81 8.42 0.33 -16.70
CA ARG A 81 9.13 0.27 -15.42
C ARG A 81 8.29 0.82 -14.28
N THR A 82 7.91 2.10 -14.35
CA THR A 82 7.03 2.77 -13.40
C THR A 82 6.00 3.56 -14.20
N CYS A 83 4.85 2.93 -14.49
CA CYS A 83 3.83 3.48 -15.38
C CYS A 83 2.49 2.78 -15.20
N VAL A 84 1.38 3.42 -15.58
CA VAL A 84 0.03 2.86 -15.50
C VAL A 84 -0.38 2.26 -16.84
N VAL A 85 -0.87 1.01 -16.81
CA VAL A 85 -1.36 0.30 -18.00
C VAL A 85 -2.82 0.64 -18.23
N ASP A 86 -3.65 0.40 -17.21
CA ASP A 86 -5.11 0.61 -17.23
C ASP A 86 -5.58 1.02 -15.81
N GLY A 87 -6.90 1.09 -15.58
CA GLY A 87 -7.48 1.54 -14.32
C GLY A 87 -7.15 0.68 -13.09
N ASP A 88 -6.63 -0.54 -13.25
CA ASP A 88 -6.32 -1.45 -12.15
C ASP A 88 -4.96 -2.15 -12.27
N THR A 89 -4.19 -1.86 -13.32
CA THR A 89 -2.90 -2.48 -13.59
C THR A 89 -1.83 -1.42 -13.82
N PHE A 90 -0.71 -1.54 -13.11
CA PHE A 90 0.45 -0.65 -13.27
C PHE A 90 1.76 -1.41 -13.07
N TRP A 91 2.85 -0.81 -13.54
CA TRP A 91 4.22 -1.22 -13.27
C TRP A 91 4.81 -0.32 -12.21
N LEU A 92 5.53 -0.89 -11.25
CA LEU A 92 6.35 -0.17 -10.29
C LEU A 92 7.72 -0.82 -10.22
N ASP A 93 8.76 -0.06 -10.57
CA ASP A 93 10.16 -0.51 -10.60
C ASP A 93 10.38 -1.84 -11.34
N GLY A 94 9.61 -2.07 -12.42
CA GLY A 94 9.67 -3.29 -13.23
C GLY A 94 8.81 -4.44 -12.71
N VAL A 95 8.03 -4.24 -11.65
CA VAL A 95 7.06 -5.22 -11.14
C VAL A 95 5.66 -4.86 -11.61
N LYS A 96 5.00 -5.78 -12.30
CA LYS A 96 3.60 -5.61 -12.74
C LYS A 96 2.65 -5.92 -11.59
N ILE A 97 1.79 -4.98 -11.23
CA ILE A 97 0.86 -5.04 -10.11
C ILE A 97 -0.58 -4.91 -10.63
N ARG A 98 -1.47 -5.76 -10.11
CA ARG A 98 -2.93 -5.71 -10.28
C ARG A 98 -3.56 -5.31 -8.94
N ILE A 99 -4.36 -4.25 -8.95
CA ILE A 99 -5.08 -3.74 -7.78
C ILE A 99 -6.20 -4.74 -7.42
N ALA A 100 -6.00 -5.50 -6.36
CA ALA A 100 -6.74 -6.74 -6.13
C ALA A 100 -8.16 -6.56 -5.57
N ASP A 101 -8.50 -5.39 -5.06
CA ASP A 101 -9.82 -5.08 -4.48
C ASP A 101 -10.81 -4.47 -5.49
N ILE A 102 -10.40 -4.27 -6.75
CA ILE A 102 -11.24 -3.68 -7.79
C ILE A 102 -11.14 -4.40 -9.14
N ASP A 103 -12.11 -4.15 -10.02
CA ASP A 103 -12.05 -4.38 -11.45
C ASP A 103 -12.34 -3.08 -12.19
N THR A 104 -11.55 -2.78 -13.22
CA THR A 104 -11.77 -1.61 -14.10
C THR A 104 -12.05 -2.04 -15.53
N PRO A 105 -12.69 -1.18 -16.33
CA PRO A 105 -12.81 -1.39 -17.77
C PRO A 105 -11.44 -1.55 -18.42
N GLU A 106 -11.30 -2.50 -19.33
CA GLU A 106 -10.05 -2.76 -20.03
C GLU A 106 -9.87 -1.78 -21.21
N ILE A 107 -8.66 -1.26 -21.39
CA ILE A 107 -8.36 -0.34 -22.51
C ILE A 107 -7.64 -1.03 -23.66
N SER A 108 -7.01 -2.18 -23.42
CA SER A 108 -6.25 -2.90 -24.45
C SER A 108 -7.16 -3.68 -25.40
N GLU A 109 -8.27 -4.23 -24.89
CA GLU A 109 -9.24 -5.02 -25.66
C GLU A 109 -10.69 -4.69 -25.22
N PRO A 110 -11.15 -3.42 -25.37
CA PRO A 110 -12.50 -3.03 -24.99
C PRO A 110 -13.55 -3.68 -25.89
N ARG A 111 -14.70 -4.07 -25.31
CA ARG A 111 -15.83 -4.67 -26.04
C ARG A 111 -16.78 -3.64 -26.63
N CYS A 112 -16.76 -2.40 -26.12
CA CYS A 112 -17.54 -1.29 -26.63
C CYS A 112 -16.88 0.07 -26.32
N ASP A 113 -17.29 1.12 -27.03
CA ASP A 113 -16.74 2.48 -26.86
C ASP A 113 -16.92 3.02 -25.44
N TYR A 114 -18.03 2.67 -24.79
CA TYR A 114 -18.28 3.05 -23.41
C TYR A 114 -17.25 2.45 -22.44
N GLU A 115 -16.91 1.17 -22.62
CA GLU A 115 -15.88 0.49 -21.83
C GLU A 115 -14.52 1.18 -22.01
N TYR A 116 -14.14 1.47 -23.27
CA TYR A 116 -12.89 2.15 -23.57
C TYR A 116 -12.82 3.55 -22.92
N GLN A 117 -13.87 4.36 -23.07
CA GLN A 117 -13.90 5.71 -22.50
C GLN A 117 -13.90 5.72 -20.96
N LEU A 118 -14.60 4.77 -20.32
CA LEU A 118 -14.56 4.62 -18.88
C LEU A 118 -13.19 4.11 -18.41
N GLY A 119 -12.58 3.17 -19.14
CA GLY A 119 -11.24 2.66 -18.89
C GLY A 119 -10.19 3.75 -18.97
N MET A 120 -10.21 4.59 -20.01
CA MET A 120 -9.28 5.72 -20.13
C MET A 120 -9.40 6.70 -18.96
N ARG A 121 -10.63 7.02 -18.52
CA ARG A 121 -10.86 7.85 -17.33
C ARG A 121 -10.29 7.20 -16.06
N ALA A 122 -10.51 5.90 -15.88
CA ALA A 122 -9.96 5.14 -14.77
C ALA A 122 -8.42 5.14 -14.77
N THR A 123 -7.79 4.94 -15.93
CA THR A 123 -6.33 4.97 -16.12
C THR A 123 -5.74 6.32 -15.73
N HIS A 124 -6.28 7.42 -16.27
CA HIS A 124 -5.81 8.77 -15.95
C HIS A 124 -5.99 9.06 -14.46
N ARG A 125 -7.12 8.65 -13.90
CA ARG A 125 -7.38 8.84 -12.48
C ARG A 125 -6.42 8.06 -11.61
N LEU A 126 -6.08 6.82 -11.98
CA LEU A 126 -5.09 6.04 -11.24
C LEU A 126 -3.71 6.71 -11.26
N VAL A 127 -3.30 7.30 -12.38
CA VAL A 127 -2.06 8.11 -12.46
C VAL A 127 -2.09 9.24 -11.43
N GLU A 128 -3.15 10.06 -11.41
CA GLU A 128 -3.30 11.14 -10.43
C GLU A 128 -3.24 10.62 -8.98
N LEU A 129 -3.92 9.50 -8.71
CA LEU A 129 -3.97 8.93 -7.38
C LEU A 129 -2.58 8.45 -6.95
N LEU A 130 -1.84 7.73 -7.79
CA LEU A 130 -0.49 7.25 -7.48
C LEU A 130 0.50 8.42 -7.29
N ASN A 131 0.40 9.46 -8.11
CA ASN A 131 1.26 10.65 -8.03
C ASN A 131 0.86 11.63 -6.91
N GLY A 132 -0.31 11.48 -6.29
CA GLY A 132 -0.77 12.33 -5.19
C GLY A 132 -0.01 12.17 -3.86
N GLY A 133 1.11 11.44 -3.84
CA GLY A 133 1.99 11.25 -2.68
C GLY A 133 2.34 9.79 -2.40
N PRO A 134 3.04 9.50 -1.29
CA PRO A 134 3.40 8.13 -0.91
C PRO A 134 2.17 7.22 -0.75
N PHE A 135 2.34 5.94 -1.07
CA PHE A 135 1.33 4.89 -0.88
C PHE A 135 1.98 3.59 -0.41
N GLU A 136 1.16 2.68 0.11
CA GLU A 136 1.56 1.37 0.59
C GLU A 136 0.92 0.28 -0.26
N LEU A 137 1.68 -0.79 -0.53
CA LEU A 137 1.20 -1.99 -1.19
C LEU A 137 0.95 -3.09 -0.15
N ARG A 138 -0.31 -3.47 0.03
CA ARG A 138 -0.70 -4.55 0.95
C ARG A 138 -0.96 -5.82 0.18
N THR A 139 -0.45 -6.95 0.67
CA THR A 139 -0.83 -8.27 0.16
C THR A 139 -2.26 -8.61 0.57
N ILE A 140 -2.90 -9.48 -0.21
CA ILE A 140 -4.28 -9.92 0.00
C ILE A 140 -4.33 -11.45 0.03
N GLY A 141 -5.00 -12.00 1.04
CA GLY A 141 -5.13 -13.45 1.19
C GLY A 141 -3.78 -14.19 1.24
N SER A 142 -3.76 -15.41 0.71
CA SER A 142 -2.55 -16.25 0.58
C SER A 142 -1.92 -16.21 -0.81
N ARG A 143 -2.62 -15.68 -1.81
CA ARG A 143 -2.19 -15.68 -3.21
C ARG A 143 -1.47 -14.38 -3.54
N ASP A 144 -0.16 -14.46 -3.80
CA ASP A 144 0.67 -13.29 -4.09
C ASP A 144 0.62 -12.84 -5.56
N GLU A 145 0.34 -13.78 -6.47
CA GLU A 145 0.34 -13.57 -7.91
C GLU A 145 -0.89 -14.18 -8.58
N ASP A 146 -1.36 -13.55 -9.67
CA ASP A 146 -2.34 -14.16 -10.55
C ASP A 146 -1.70 -15.12 -11.58
N GLN A 147 -2.53 -15.72 -12.43
CA GLN A 147 -2.07 -16.68 -13.45
C GLN A 147 -1.20 -16.07 -14.55
N TYR A 148 -1.14 -14.74 -14.63
CA TYR A 148 -0.34 -13.98 -15.58
C TYR A 148 0.95 -13.43 -14.96
N GLY A 149 1.26 -13.82 -13.71
CA GLY A 149 2.43 -13.36 -12.97
C GLY A 149 2.32 -11.92 -12.44
N ARG A 150 1.12 -11.32 -12.42
CA ARG A 150 0.93 -9.99 -11.81
C ARG A 150 0.86 -10.13 -10.30
N LYS A 151 1.60 -9.29 -9.58
CA LYS A 151 1.50 -9.19 -8.12
C LYS A 151 0.12 -8.64 -7.74
N LEU A 152 -0.59 -9.36 -6.87
CA LEU A 152 -1.88 -8.92 -6.34
C LEU A 152 -1.65 -8.04 -5.12
N ARG A 153 -1.96 -6.75 -5.23
CA ARG A 153 -1.78 -5.78 -4.14
C ARG A 153 -3.02 -4.94 -3.97
N VAL A 154 -3.27 -4.49 -2.74
CA VAL A 154 -4.15 -3.35 -2.51
C VAL A 154 -3.32 -2.13 -2.23
N VAL A 155 -3.60 -1.06 -2.98
CA VAL A 155 -2.88 0.19 -2.93
C VAL A 155 -3.59 1.11 -1.94
N THR A 156 -2.88 1.50 -0.88
CA THR A 156 -3.47 2.30 0.20
C THR A 156 -2.68 3.57 0.50
N ARG A 157 -3.38 4.65 0.84
CA ARG A 157 -2.79 5.90 1.36
C ARG A 157 -3.53 6.31 2.62
N GLY A 158 -2.80 6.54 3.71
CA GLY A 158 -3.42 6.89 5.01
C GLY A 158 -4.44 5.85 5.50
N GLY A 159 -4.26 4.57 5.15
CA GLY A 159 -5.19 3.49 5.48
C GLY A 159 -6.46 3.40 4.62
N ARG A 160 -6.63 4.27 3.61
CA ARG A 160 -7.72 4.21 2.63
C ARG A 160 -7.25 3.55 1.34
N SER A 161 -8.07 2.68 0.74
CA SER A 161 -7.77 2.10 -0.58
C SER A 161 -7.96 3.16 -1.67
N LEU A 162 -6.97 3.25 -2.57
CA LEU A 162 -7.10 4.05 -3.80
C LEU A 162 -8.06 3.38 -4.79
N GLY A 163 -8.19 2.06 -4.73
CA GLY A 163 -9.20 1.33 -5.50
C GLY A 163 -10.63 1.66 -5.04
N ASP A 164 -10.89 1.70 -3.74
CA ASP A 164 -12.19 2.15 -3.19
C ASP A 164 -12.52 3.58 -3.66
N GLN A 165 -11.51 4.43 -3.85
CA GLN A 165 -11.71 5.77 -4.39
C GLN A 165 -12.18 5.72 -5.85
N LEU A 166 -11.53 4.94 -6.72
CA LEU A 166 -11.98 4.72 -8.10
C LEU A 166 -13.41 4.17 -8.16
N VAL A 167 -13.77 3.24 -7.26
CA VAL A 167 -15.14 2.72 -7.15
C VAL A 167 -16.12 3.83 -6.77
N SER A 168 -15.79 4.65 -5.77
CA SER A 168 -16.65 5.76 -5.35
C SER A 168 -16.84 6.83 -6.40
N GLU A 169 -15.88 6.99 -7.30
CA GLU A 169 -15.90 7.91 -8.44
C GLU A 169 -16.58 7.28 -9.68
N GLY A 170 -17.06 6.03 -9.60
CA GLY A 170 -17.76 5.34 -10.68
C GLY A 170 -16.85 4.84 -11.81
N LEU A 171 -15.53 4.75 -11.56
CA LEU A 171 -14.51 4.35 -12.53
C LEU A 171 -14.11 2.87 -12.42
N ALA A 172 -14.55 2.20 -11.35
CA ALA A 172 -14.24 0.80 -11.05
C ALA A 172 -15.42 0.12 -10.35
N ARG A 173 -15.42 -1.21 -10.31
CA ARG A 173 -16.29 -2.03 -9.46
C ARG A 173 -15.45 -2.70 -8.38
N THR A 174 -16.04 -2.98 -7.22
CA THR A 174 -15.40 -3.83 -6.21
C THR A 174 -15.22 -5.24 -6.77
N TRP A 175 -14.05 -5.83 -6.57
CA TRP A 175 -13.78 -7.19 -7.01
C TRP A 175 -14.66 -8.20 -6.27
N THR A 176 -15.47 -8.97 -7.01
CA THR A 176 -16.38 -9.99 -6.45
C THR A 176 -15.90 -11.43 -6.68
N GLY A 177 -14.67 -11.61 -7.18
CA GLY A 177 -14.11 -12.93 -7.53
C GLY A 177 -14.20 -13.28 -9.01
N ARG A 178 -14.90 -12.46 -9.81
CA ARG A 178 -14.99 -12.59 -11.27
C ARG A 178 -15.10 -11.21 -11.91
N ARG A 179 -14.72 -11.14 -13.19
CA ARG A 179 -14.99 -9.97 -14.02
C ARG A 179 -16.45 -9.92 -14.42
N GLU A 180 -16.97 -8.71 -14.50
CA GLU A 180 -18.30 -8.42 -14.99
C GLU A 180 -18.20 -7.53 -16.23
N PRO A 181 -19.18 -7.62 -17.15
CA PRO A 181 -19.11 -6.85 -18.37
C PRO A 181 -19.46 -5.38 -18.13
N TRP A 182 -18.83 -4.51 -18.93
CA TRP A 182 -19.03 -3.05 -18.93
C TRP A 182 -19.96 -2.58 -20.06
N CYS A 183 -20.27 -3.50 -20.96
CA CYS A 183 -21.30 -3.46 -21.98
C CYS A 183 -22.37 -4.52 -21.56
#